data_AF-A0A7Y6EFP7-F1
#
_entry.id   AF-A0A7Y6EFP7-F1
#
_cell.length_a   1.000
_cell.length_b   1.000
_cell.length_c   1.000
_cell.angle_alpha   90.00
_cell.angle_beta   90.00
_cell.angle_gamma   90.00
#
_symmetry.space_group_name_H-M   'P 1'
#
loop_
_entity.id
_entity.type
_entity.pdbx_description
1 polymer ?
#
loop_
_entity_poly.entity_id
_entity_poly.type
_entity_poly.pdbx_seq_one_letter_code
_entity_poly.pdbx_strand_id
1 'polypeptide(L)' 'MADHIDMANEVAEAEAARGIAAAQSANHPVGIEGECDQCGDHFTRLVKDHLGYRCGYCRDGRRKPR' A
#
# COMPACT_ATOMS: atom_id res chain seq x y z
N MET A 1 19.46 -21.00 -27.70
CA MET A 1 19.59 -22.06 -26.70
C MET A 1 19.40 -21.35 -25.38
N ALA A 2 18.32 -21.66 -24.65
CA ALA A 2 18.10 -21.05 -23.34
C ALA A 2 19.10 -21.65 -22.36
N ASP A 3 19.93 -20.82 -21.74
CA ASP A 3 20.82 -21.26 -20.68
C ASP A 3 20.10 -21.22 -19.31
N HIS A 4 20.81 -21.56 -18.24
CA HIS A 4 20.24 -21.52 -16.90
C HIS A 4 19.86 -20.11 -16.43
N ILE A 5 20.47 -19.07 -17.01
CA ILE A 5 20.14 -17.67 -16.72
C ILE A 5 18.81 -17.32 -17.37
N ASP A 6 18.60 -17.73 -18.62
CA ASP A 6 17.34 -17.51 -19.34
C ASP A 6 16.16 -18.14 -18.57
N MET A 7 16.30 -19.39 -18.13
CA MET A 7 15.28 -20.08 -17.32
C MET A 7 15.05 -19.40 -15.96
N ALA A 8 16.10 -18.88 -15.31
CA ALA A 8 15.95 -18.16 -14.04
C ALA A 8 15.21 -16.84 -14.21
N ASN A 9 15.48 -16.11 -15.30
CA ASN A 9 14.81 -14.85 -15.61
C ASN A 9 13.32 -15.07 -15.90
N GLU A 10 12.97 -16.09 -16.68
CA GLU A 10 11.57 -16.45 -16.96
C GLU A 10 10.76 -16.71 -15.67
N VAL A 11 11.37 -17.43 -14.71
CA VAL A 11 10.73 -17.69 -13.41
C VAL A 11 10.57 -16.40 -12.60
N ALA A 12 11.61 -15.58 -12.54
CA ALA A 12 11.58 -14.31 -11.81
C ALA A 12 10.53 -13.35 -12.39
N GLU A 13 10.41 -13.26 -13.71
CA GLU A 13 9.39 -12.46 -14.39
C GLU A 13 7.97 -12.97 -14.08
N ALA A 14 7.76 -14.29 -14.11
CA ALA A 14 6.48 -14.90 -13.78
C ALA A 14 6.08 -14.67 -12.31
N GLU A 15 7.03 -14.66 -11.39
CA GLU A 15 6.80 -14.31 -9.98
C GLU A 15 6.50 -12.82 -9.79
N ALA A 16 7.27 -11.95 -10.43
CA ALA A 16 7.05 -10.50 -10.39
C ALA A 16 5.65 -10.14 -10.93
N ALA A 17 5.25 -10.71 -12.06
CA ALA A 17 3.94 -10.50 -12.65
C ALA A 17 2.80 -10.93 -11.71
N ARG A 18 2.95 -12.09 -11.05
CA ARG A 18 1.99 -12.56 -10.04
C ARG A 18 1.90 -11.61 -8.84
N GLY A 19 3.04 -11.13 -8.34
CA GLY A 19 3.10 -10.16 -7.25
C GLY A 19 2.41 -8.84 -7.59
N ILE A 20 2.65 -8.31 -8.79
CA ILE A 20 2.01 -7.07 -9.28
C ILE A 20 0.50 -7.26 -9.39
N ALA A 21 0.04 -8.36 -9.99
CA ALA A 21 -1.39 -8.65 -10.12
C ALA A 21 -2.08 -8.74 -8.75
N ALA A 22 -1.46 -9.41 -7.78
CA ALA A 22 -1.97 -9.48 -6.42
C ALA A 22 -2.06 -8.08 -5.77
N ALA A 23 -1.02 -7.25 -5.90
CA ALA A 23 -0.99 -5.90 -5.36
C ALA A 23 -2.03 -4.97 -5.98
N GLN A 24 -2.30 -5.10 -7.28
CA GLN A 24 -3.34 -4.35 -7.99
C GLN A 24 -4.76 -4.79 -7.60
N SER A 25 -4.95 -6.09 -7.37
CA SER A 25 -6.23 -6.64 -6.93
C SER A 25 -6.57 -6.32 -5.47
N ALA A 26 -5.56 -5.95 -4.67
CA ALA A 26 -5.79 -5.52 -3.30
C ALA A 26 -6.63 -4.22 -3.32
N ASN A 27 -7.76 -4.25 -2.63
CA ASN A 27 -8.67 -3.12 -2.53
C ASN A 27 -8.03 -2.03 -1.67
N HIS A 28 -7.19 -1.19 -2.27
CA HIS A 28 -6.56 -0.05 -1.62
C HIS A 28 -7.58 1.07 -1.49
N PRO A 29 -7.99 1.45 -0.27
CA PRO A 29 -8.92 2.56 -0.12
C PRO A 29 -8.30 3.83 -0.70
N VAL A 30 -9.03 4.46 -1.61
CA VAL A 30 -8.73 5.80 -2.09
C VAL A 30 -8.86 6.73 -0.88
N GLY A 31 -7.78 7.43 -0.56
CA GLY A 31 -7.82 8.38 0.54
C GLY A 31 -8.31 9.74 0.09
N ILE A 32 -8.86 10.50 1.02
CA ILE A 32 -9.28 11.89 0.82
C ILE A 32 -8.32 12.84 1.56
N GLU A 33 -8.23 14.08 1.11
CA GLU A 33 -7.54 15.13 1.84
C GLU A 33 -8.43 15.66 2.97
N GLY A 34 -7.83 16.00 4.12
CA GLY A 34 -8.55 16.62 5.23
C GLY A 34 -7.85 16.45 6.58
N GLU A 35 -8.62 16.65 7.65
CA GLU A 35 -8.18 16.51 9.03
C GLU A 35 -8.44 15.10 9.58
N CYS A 36 -7.46 14.52 10.28
CA CYS A 36 -7.58 13.19 10.88
C CYS A 36 -8.48 13.20 12.12
N ASP A 37 -9.54 12.38 12.11
CA ASP A 37 -10.53 12.28 13.22
C ASP A 37 -9.91 11.86 14.57
N GLN A 38 -8.69 11.30 14.58
CA GLN A 38 -8.04 10.84 15.81
C GLN A 38 -6.98 11.80 16.35
N CYS A 39 -6.20 12.47 15.51
CA CYS A 39 -5.11 13.33 15.97
C CYS A 39 -5.22 14.80 15.58
N GLY A 40 -6.21 15.19 14.78
CA GLY A 40 -6.44 16.58 14.38
C GLY A 40 -5.43 17.14 13.38
N ASP A 41 -4.46 16.35 12.92
CA ASP A 41 -3.50 16.80 11.92
C ASP A 41 -4.08 16.67 10.51
N HIS A 42 -3.72 17.62 9.65
CA HIS A 42 -4.09 17.61 8.24
C HIS A 42 -3.19 16.67 7.42
N PHE A 43 -3.79 15.80 6.60
CA PHE A 43 -3.08 14.91 5.70
C PHE A 43 -3.72 14.91 4.31
N THR A 44 -2.88 14.74 3.28
CA THR A 44 -3.32 14.61 1.89
C THR A 44 -4.02 13.26 1.61
N ARG A 45 -3.88 12.29 2.52
CA ARG A 45 -4.47 10.95 2.38
C ARG A 45 -4.97 10.41 3.72
N LEU A 46 -6.26 10.57 3.95
CA LEU A 46 -7.02 9.93 5.01
C LEU A 46 -7.82 8.76 4.45
N VAL A 47 -7.81 7.63 5.15
CA VAL A 47 -8.54 6.44 4.74
C VAL A 47 -9.70 6.22 5.71
N LYS A 48 -10.89 5.98 5.17
CA LYS A 48 -12.05 5.60 5.97
C LYS A 48 -11.83 4.20 6.55
N ASP A 49 -11.95 4.09 7.87
CA ASP A 49 -11.99 2.81 8.58
C ASP A 49 -13.21 2.74 9.53
N HIS A 50 -13.18 1.80 10.47
CA HIS A 50 -14.28 1.54 11.40
C HIS A 50 -14.50 2.67 12.43
N LEU A 51 -13.56 3.61 12.59
CA LEU A 51 -13.65 4.72 13.54
C LEU A 51 -13.78 6.09 12.87
N GLY A 52 -13.48 6.22 11.57
CA GLY A 52 -13.58 7.48 10.84
C GLY A 52 -12.57 7.60 9.71
N TYR A 53 -12.28 8.83 9.28
CA TYR A 53 -11.20 9.17 8.37
C TYR A 53 -9.90 9.36 9.16
N ARG A 54 -9.02 8.36 9.09
CA ARG A 54 -7.77 8.36 9.87
C ARG A 54 -6.53 8.39 8.98
N CYS A 55 -5.50 9.06 9.47
CA CYS A 55 -4.19 9.09 8.84
C CYS A 55 -3.45 7.75 9.01
N GLY A 56 -2.47 7.49 8.15
CA GLY A 56 -1.70 6.23 8.17
C GLY A 56 -1.05 5.94 9.53
N TYR A 57 -0.60 6.96 10.26
CA TYR A 57 0.00 6.78 11.58
C TYR A 57 -1.01 6.30 12.64
N CYS A 58 -2.17 6.96 12.71
CA CYS A 58 -3.23 6.62 13.64
C CYS A 58 -3.85 5.26 13.33
N ARG A 59 -4.06 4.96 12.04
CA ARG A 59 -4.60 3.68 11.58
C ARG A 59 -3.64 2.52 11.86
N ASP A 60 -2.35 2.71 11.57
CA ASP A 60 -1.35 1.65 11.66
C ASP A 60 -0.65 1.61 13.05
N GLY A 61 -1.03 2.47 13.99
CA GLY A 61 -0.43 2.56 15.33
C GLY A 61 1.03 3.02 15.34
N ARG A 62 1.47 3.73 14.29
CA ARG A 62 2.86 4.14 14.10
C ARG A 62 3.14 5.51 14.70
N ARG A 63 4.39 5.74 15.11
CA ARG A 63 4.84 7.04 15.61
C ARG A 63 5.02 8.02 14.45
N LYS A 64 4.46 9.22 14.57
CA LYS A 64 4.67 10.30 13.60
C LYS A 64 6.14 10.75 13.60
N PRO A 65 6.78 10.95 12.44
CA PRO A 65 8.03 11.70 12.39
C PRO A 65 7.73 13.11 12.89
N ARG A 66 8.54 13.58 13.84
CA ARG A 66 8.41 14.94 14.38
C ARG A 66 9.01 15.95 13.42
#